data_AF-A0A6P0XKV3-F1
#
_entry.id   AF-A0A6P0XKV3-F1
#
_cell.length_a   1.000
_cell.length_b   1.000
_cell.length_c   1.000
_cell.angle_alpha   90.00
_cell.angle_beta   90.00
_cell.angle_gamma   90.00
#
_symmetry.space_group_name_H-M   'P 1'
#
loop_
_entity.id
_entity.type
_entity.pdbx_description
1 polymer ?
#
loop_
_entity_poly.entity_id
_entity_poly.type
_entity_poly.pdbx_seq_one_letter_code
_entity_poly.pdbx_strand_id
1 'polypeptide(L)' 'QIFTGVELVNPTVDDYSKAIELVGNFPDQQITLFDGITAIISNRLSLPVWTYDYHFDVMSVSVWCY' A
#
# COMPACT_ATOMS: atom_id res chain seq x y z
N GLN A 1 -13.61 4.76 22.95
CA GLN A 1 -12.85 5.37 21.84
C GLN A 1 -12.47 4.26 20.88
N ILE A 2 -12.70 4.41 19.58
CA ILE A 2 -12.58 3.32 18.59
C ILE A 2 -11.10 3.05 18.19
N PHE A 3 -10.15 3.83 18.71
CA PHE A 3 -8.73 3.76 18.33
C PHE A 3 -7.83 2.95 19.28
N THR A 4 -8.38 2.32 20.32
CA THR A 4 -7.56 1.45 21.17
C THR A 4 -7.13 0.21 20.37
N GLY A 5 -5.86 0.15 19.98
CA GLY A 5 -5.29 -0.93 19.17
C GLY A 5 -5.01 -0.60 17.70
N VAL A 6 -5.11 0.67 17.29
CA VAL A 6 -4.78 1.13 15.93
C VAL A 6 -3.81 2.31 16.00
N GLU A 7 -2.79 2.30 15.15
CA GLU A 7 -1.87 3.43 14.96
C GLU A 7 -2.11 4.07 13.58
N LEU A 8 -2.36 5.38 13.58
CA LEU A 8 -2.57 6.14 12.34
C LEU A 8 -1.22 6.58 11.77
N VAL A 9 -0.93 6.12 10.56
CA VAL A 9 0.32 6.44 9.86
C VAL A 9 0.03 7.47 8.78
N ASN A 10 0.79 8.57 8.78
CA ASN A 10 0.76 9.54 7.69
C ASN A 10 1.84 9.19 6.65
N PRO A 11 1.51 9.18 5.35
CA PRO A 11 2.51 9.06 4.30
C PRO A 11 3.46 10.26 4.33
N THR A 12 4.74 9.98 4.10
CA THR A 12 5.76 11.00 3.89
C THR A 12 5.78 11.45 2.43
N VAL A 13 6.41 12.59 2.13
CA VAL A 13 6.60 13.06 0.74
C VAL A 13 7.35 12.02 -0.11
N ASP A 14 8.33 11.34 0.48
CA ASP A 14 9.07 10.26 -0.17
C ASP A 14 8.19 9.04 -0.50
N ASP A 15 7.23 8.71 0.38
CA ASP A 15 6.25 7.65 0.10
C ASP A 15 5.40 7.98 -1.14
N TYR A 16 4.99 9.25 -1.30
CA TYR A 16 4.26 9.69 -2.49
C TYR A 16 5.09 9.57 -3.77
N SER A 17 6.35 10.02 -3.76
CA SER A 17 7.24 9.92 -4.92
C SER A 17 7.44 8.46 -5.34
N LYS A 18 7.71 7.57 -4.38
CA LYS A 18 7.87 6.13 -4.63
C LYS A 18 6.57 5.48 -5.11
N ALA A 19 5.43 5.89 -4.58
CA ALA A 19 4.13 5.37 -5.01
C ALA A 19 3.81 5.76 -6.46
N ILE A 20 4.16 6.98 -6.88
CA ILE A 20 4.01 7.41 -8.29
C ILE A 20 4.86 6.54 -9.21
N GLU A 21 6.11 6.29 -8.84
CA GLU A 21 7.01 5.40 -9.60
C GLU A 21 6.48 3.96 -9.66
N LEU A 22 6.00 3.44 -8.53
CA LEU A 22 5.46 2.08 -8.43
C LEU A 22 4.23 1.91 -9.33
N VAL A 23 3.25 2.80 -9.23
CA VAL A 23 2.00 2.75 -10.01
C VAL A 23 2.28 2.92 -11.50
N GLY A 24 3.28 3.75 -11.86
CA GLY A 24 3.73 3.92 -13.24
C GLY A 24 4.22 2.63 -13.92
N ASN A 25 4.59 1.59 -13.17
CA ASN A 25 4.98 0.29 -13.72
C ASN A 25 3.79 -0.57 -14.19
N PHE A 26 2.56 -0.17 -13.88
CA PHE A 26 1.35 -0.95 -14.19
C PHE A 26 0.33 -0.13 -14.99
N PRO A 27 0.69 0.42 -16.17
CA PRO A 27 -0.17 1.35 -16.92
C PRO A 27 -1.50 0.73 -17.40
N ASP A 28 -1.54 -0.59 -17.57
CA ASP A 28 -2.73 -1.33 -18.00
C ASP A 28 -3.63 -1.78 -16.84
N GLN A 29 -3.20 -1.54 -15.60
CA GLN A 29 -3.95 -1.86 -14.39
C GLN A 29 -4.52 -0.56 -13.81
N GLN A 30 -5.77 -0.56 -13.34
CA GLN A 30 -6.38 0.61 -12.71
C GLN A 30 -5.91 0.81 -11.25
N ILE A 31 -4.61 0.63 -11.00
CA ILE A 31 -4.01 0.80 -9.68
C ILE A 31 -3.96 2.28 -9.36
N THR A 32 -4.49 2.66 -8.20
CA THR A 32 -4.55 4.07 -7.80
C THR A 32 -3.28 4.48 -7.04
N LEU A 33 -3.05 5.79 -6.93
CA LEU A 33 -1.99 6.31 -6.07
C LEU A 33 -2.18 5.89 -4.61
N PHE A 34 -3.42 5.69 -4.16
CA PHE A 34 -3.70 5.22 -2.80
C PHE A 34 -3.20 3.78 -2.57
N ASP A 35 -3.41 2.89 -3.55
CA ASP A 35 -2.91 1.51 -3.49
C ASP A 35 -1.38 1.50 -3.48
N GLY A 36 -0.76 2.31 -4.33
CA GLY A 36 0.69 2.50 -4.36
C GLY A 36 1.24 3.02 -3.03
N ILE A 37 0.61 4.01 -2.40
CA ILE A 37 1.05 4.52 -1.08
C ILE A 37 0.91 3.43 -0.02
N THR A 38 -0.20 2.71 -0.03
CA THR A 38 -0.46 1.62 0.92
C THR A 38 0.60 0.53 0.79
N ALA A 39 0.98 0.17 -0.45
CA ALA A 39 2.07 -0.75 -0.75
C ALA A 39 3.43 -0.25 -0.21
N ILE A 40 3.77 1.03 -0.44
CA ILE A 40 5.02 1.61 0.04
C ILE A 40 5.09 1.63 1.57
N ILE A 41 4.00 2.03 2.23
CA ILE A 41 3.93 2.03 3.71
C ILE A 41 4.01 0.61 4.27
N SER A 42 3.29 -0.34 3.68
CA SER A 42 3.36 -1.76 4.05
C SER A 42 4.79 -2.29 3.98
N ASN A 43 5.50 -2.04 2.89
CA ASN A 43 6.90 -2.43 2.73
C ASN A 43 7.82 -1.72 3.74
N ARG A 44 7.63 -0.41 3.95
CA ARG A 44 8.41 0.39 4.91
C ARG A 44 8.26 -0.10 6.35
N LEU A 45 7.06 -0.54 6.73
CA LEU A 45 6.75 -1.06 8.06
C LEU A 45 6.98 -2.58 8.17
N SER A 46 7.25 -3.26 7.06
CA SER A 46 7.32 -4.73 6.99
C SER A 46 6.06 -5.41 7.53
N LEU A 47 4.88 -4.84 7.22
CA LEU A 47 3.59 -5.35 7.65
C LEU A 47 2.75 -5.72 6.43
N PRO A 48 2.06 -6.87 6.43
CA PRO A 48 1.18 -7.24 5.33
C PRO A 48 -0.03 -6.31 5.22
N VAL A 49 -0.50 -6.07 4.00
CA VAL A 49 -1.75 -5.35 3.75
C VAL A 49 -2.93 -6.27 4.03
N TRP A 50 -3.88 -5.81 4.84
CA TRP A 50 -5.16 -6.48 5.01
C TRP A 50 -6.17 -5.91 4.02
N THR A 51 -6.50 -6.68 2.98
CA THR A 51 -7.34 -6.24 1.86
C THR A 51 -7.98 -7.45 1.16
N TYR A 52 -9.02 -7.18 0.37
CA TYR A 52 -9.59 -8.12 -0.60
C TYR A 52 -9.26 -7.73 -2.05
N ASP A 53 -8.53 -6.62 -2.26
CA ASP A 53 -8.17 -6.11 -3.57
C ASP A 53 -6.92 -6.83 -4.12
N TYR A 54 -7.04 -7.42 -5.31
CA TYR A 54 -5.98 -8.15 -5.99
C TYR A 54 -4.86 -7.23 -6.52
N HIS A 55 -5.07 -5.91 -6.58
CA HIS A 55 -4.02 -4.97 -7.00
C HIS A 55 -2.73 -5.12 -6.17
N PHE A 56 -2.83 -5.50 -4.90
CA PHE A 56 -1.67 -5.70 -4.02
C PHE A 56 -0.88 -6.97 -4.37
N ASP A 57 -1.55 -8.02 -4.84
CA ASP A 57 -0.89 -9.20 -5.39
C ASP A 57 -0.15 -8.86 -6.69
N VAL A 58 -0.77 -8.05 -7.56
CA VAL A 58 -0.14 -7.56 -8.81
C VAL A 58 1.13 -6.74 -8.51
N MET A 59 1.09 -5.89 -7.48
CA MET A 59 2.25 -5.13 -7.01
C MET A 59 3.26 -5.97 -6.20
N SER A 60 3.04 -7.28 -6.04
CA SER A 60 3.88 -8.19 -5.25
C SER A 60 4.08 -7.75 -3.79
N VAL A 61 3.05 -7.13 -3.21
CA VAL A 61 3.03 -6.72 -1.79
C VAL A 61 2.60 -7.91 -0.95
N SER A 62 3.13 -8.03 0.27
CA SER A 62 2.64 -9.05 1.20
C SER A 62 1.20 -8.75 1.61
N VAL A 63 0.27 -9.66 1.32
CA VAL A 63 -1.13 -9.58 1.71
C VAL A 63 -1.39 -10.57 2.85
N TRP A 64 -2.20 -10.18 3.83
CA TRP A 64 -2.63 -11.09 4.89
C TRP A 64 -3.66 -12.09 4.34
N CYS A 65 -3.23 -13.33 4.14
CA CYS A 65 -4.10 -14.47 3.85
C CYS A 65 -4.22 -15.33 5.11
N TYR A 66 -5.44 -15.68 5.51
CA TYR A 66 -5.71 -16.61 6.62
C TYR A 66 -5.29 -18.05 6.27
#